data_AF-A0A7J2R667-F1
#
_entry.id   AF-A0A7J2R667-F1
#
_cell.length_a   1.000
_cell.length_b   1.000
_cell.length_c   1.000
_cell.angle_alpha   90.00
_cell.angle_beta   90.00
_cell.angle_gamma   90.00
#
_symmetry.space_group_name_H-M   'P 1'
#
loop_
_entity.id
_entity.type
_entity.pdbx_description
1 polymer ?
#
loop_
_entity_poly.entity_id
_entity_poly.type
_entity_poly.pdbx_seq_one_letter_code
_entity_poly.pdbx_strand_id
1 'polypeptide(L)'
;MGFNGEVEEFGNKIKCPYCQNEYENSWEFEELRNDDDTTEYECDECGKNFNISLSVSYEYTTKGLCKENKTEHKWDYFSHTREDNGERCFGRKCLVCGEYEFNVEKPDGEELKK
;
A
#
# COMPACT_ATOMS: atom_id res chain seq x y z
N MET A 1 31.95 -9.18 -17.80
CA MET A 1 31.36 -9.73 -16.56
C MET A 1 30.16 -8.86 -16.23
N GLY A 2 28.95 -9.41 -16.25
CA GLY A 2 27.75 -8.66 -15.85
C GLY A 2 27.62 -8.69 -14.33
N PHE A 3 27.58 -7.52 -13.69
CA PHE A 3 27.23 -7.42 -12.28
C PHE A 3 25.71 -7.56 -12.18
N ASN A 4 25.24 -8.73 -11.72
CA ASN A 4 23.88 -8.86 -11.21
C ASN A 4 23.87 -8.17 -9.84
N GLY A 5 23.64 -6.85 -9.85
CA GLY A 5 23.35 -6.10 -8.64
C GLY A 5 21.92 -6.38 -8.22
N GLU A 6 21.73 -6.96 -7.04
CA GLU A 6 20.42 -6.98 -6.39
C GLU A 6 19.99 -5.53 -6.16
N VAL A 7 18.83 -5.16 -6.72
CA VAL A 7 18.24 -3.83 -6.56
C VAL A 7 17.59 -3.79 -5.18
N GLU A 8 18.19 -3.08 -4.23
CA GLU A 8 17.62 -2.90 -2.89
C GLU A 8 16.69 -1.66 -2.89
N GLU A 9 15.40 -1.88 -2.65
CA GLU A 9 14.38 -0.82 -2.61
C GLU A 9 14.32 -0.17 -1.22
N PHE A 10 14.72 1.10 -1.13
CA PHE A 10 14.67 1.86 0.11
C PHE A 10 13.65 2.99 -0.05
N GLY A 11 12.42 2.77 0.42
CA GLY A 11 11.26 3.62 0.15
C GLY A 11 11.25 5.03 0.77
N ASN A 12 12.41 5.69 0.95
CA ASN A 12 12.61 7.14 1.16
C ASN A 12 14.07 7.52 1.43
N LYS A 13 15.01 6.57 1.47
CA LYS A 13 16.42 6.80 1.83
C LYS A 13 17.31 6.14 0.82
N ILE A 14 18.48 6.67 0.54
CA ILE A 14 19.42 6.01 -0.38
C ILE A 14 20.51 5.37 0.46
N LYS A 15 20.79 4.08 0.26
CA LYS A 15 21.90 3.41 0.95
C LYS A 15 22.99 3.03 -0.03
N CYS A 16 24.23 3.30 0.34
CA CYS A 16 25.36 2.82 -0.42
C CYS A 16 25.47 1.28 -0.28
N PRO A 17 25.51 0.52 -1.38
CA PRO A 17 25.62 -0.94 -1.32
C PRO A 17 26.98 -1.43 -0.80
N TYR A 18 28.00 -0.55 -0.75
CA TYR A 18 29.36 -0.92 -0.38
C TYR A 18 29.73 -0.64 1.07
N CYS A 19 29.27 0.49 1.62
CA CYS A 19 29.55 0.88 3.00
C CYS A 19 28.31 0.97 3.88
N GLN A 20 27.12 0.75 3.30
CA GLN A 20 25.82 0.86 3.97
C GLN A 20 25.53 2.24 4.57
N ASN A 21 26.26 3.28 4.14
CA ASN A 21 25.97 4.65 4.54
C ASN A 21 24.59 5.08 4.00
N GLU A 22 23.80 5.71 4.86
CA GLU A 22 22.42 6.10 4.59
C GLU A 22 22.37 7.60 4.32
N TYR A 23 21.93 7.97 3.12
CA TYR A 23 21.63 9.34 2.72
C TYR A 23 20.16 9.61 3.05
N GLU A 24 19.93 10.62 3.89
CA GLU A 24 18.64 10.85 4.53
C GLU A 24 17.59 11.41 3.57
N ASN A 25 18.02 11.98 2.43
CA ASN A 25 17.17 12.79 1.59
C ASN A 25 17.43 12.60 0.09
N SER A 26 16.39 12.24 -0.66
CA SER A 26 16.43 12.13 -2.13
C SER A 26 16.60 13.49 -2.83
N TRP A 27 16.29 14.61 -2.18
CA TRP A 27 16.47 15.95 -2.74
C TRP A 27 17.92 16.42 -2.86
N GLU A 28 18.87 15.72 -2.22
CA GLU A 28 20.31 15.95 -2.41
C GLU A 28 20.76 15.58 -3.84
N PHE A 29 19.95 14.78 -4.54
CA PHE A 29 20.20 14.32 -5.89
C PHE A 29 19.32 15.13 -6.85
N GLU A 30 19.82 16.29 -7.29
CA GLU A 30 19.09 17.19 -8.19
C GLU A 30 18.68 16.53 -9.52
N GLU A 31 19.40 15.46 -9.91
CA GLU A 31 19.16 14.65 -11.10
C GLU A 31 17.94 13.72 -10.93
N LEU A 32 17.51 13.40 -9.70
CA LEU A 32 16.38 12.50 -9.42
C LEU A 32 15.06 13.28 -9.28
N ARG A 33 14.65 14.00 -10.33
CA ARG A 33 13.40 14.79 -10.32
C ARG A 33 12.19 14.04 -10.86
N ASN A 34 12.37 13.13 -11.80
CA ASN A 34 11.28 12.37 -12.42
C ASN A 34 11.30 10.90 -11.98
N ASP A 35 10.14 10.24 -12.11
CA ASP A 35 9.87 8.83 -11.78
C ASP A 35 10.71 7.78 -12.57
N ASP A 36 11.55 8.24 -13.50
CA ASP A 36 12.42 7.40 -14.34
C ASP A 36 13.86 7.93 -14.38
N ASP A 37 14.17 8.96 -13.56
CA ASP A 37 15.53 9.49 -13.52
C ASP A 37 16.47 8.47 -12.88
N THR A 38 17.60 8.30 -13.56
CA THR A 38 18.71 7.47 -13.09
C THR A 38 19.98 8.30 -13.11
N THR A 39 20.77 8.22 -12.05
CA THR A 39 22.02 8.97 -11.95
C THR A 39 23.12 8.12 -11.34
N GLU A 40 24.35 8.35 -11.80
CA GLU A 40 25.55 7.76 -11.23
C GLU A 40 26.04 8.68 -10.10
N TYR A 41 26.16 8.14 -8.88
CA TYR A 41 26.61 8.89 -7.73
C TYR A 41 27.84 8.24 -7.08
N GLU A 42 28.79 9.08 -6.67
CA GLU A 42 29.97 8.65 -5.92
C GLU A 42 29.71 8.80 -4.42
N CYS A 43 29.85 7.70 -3.68
CA CYS A 43 29.70 7.72 -2.24
C CYS A 43 30.84 8.52 -1.56
N ASP A 44 30.51 9.52 -0.75
CA ASP A 44 31.51 10.35 -0.06
C ASP A 44 32.37 9.55 0.95
N GLU A 45 31.77 8.58 1.65
CA GLU A 45 32.46 7.75 2.65
C GLU A 45 33.42 6.71 2.06
N CYS A 46 33.09 6.11 0.90
CA CYS A 46 33.86 4.99 0.35
C CYS A 46 34.48 5.25 -1.04
N GLY A 47 34.16 6.38 -1.67
CA GLY A 47 34.67 6.77 -2.99
C GLY A 47 34.26 5.84 -4.13
N LYS A 48 33.20 5.03 -3.93
CA LYS A 48 32.71 4.11 -4.97
C LYS A 48 31.51 4.71 -5.69
N ASN A 49 31.50 4.55 -7.00
CA ASN A 49 30.35 4.85 -7.84
C ASN A 49 29.26 3.77 -7.70
N PHE A 50 28.00 4.21 -7.69
CA PHE A 50 26.83 3.35 -7.78
C PHE A 50 25.71 4.09 -8.53
N ASN A 51 24.76 3.33 -9.07
CA ASN A 51 23.61 3.88 -9.78
C ASN A 51 22.44 4.02 -8.82
N ILE A 52 21.73 5.14 -8.92
CA ILE A 52 20.51 5.43 -8.16
C ILE A 52 19.38 5.64 -9.15
N SER A 53 18.24 4.99 -8.91
CA SER A 53 17.01 5.13 -9.68
C SER A 53 15.88 5.54 -8.74
N LEU A 54 15.13 6.59 -9.09
CA LEU A 54 13.92 6.97 -8.36
C LEU A 54 12.71 6.24 -8.95
N SER A 55 11.87 5.65 -8.11
CA SER A 55 10.57 5.12 -8.50
C SER A 55 9.51 5.60 -7.50
N VAL A 56 8.40 6.14 -8.01
CA VAL A 56 7.31 6.71 -7.22
C VAL A 56 6.06 5.89 -7.48
N SER A 57 5.71 5.02 -6.53
CA SER A 57 4.42 4.35 -6.53
C SER A 57 3.37 5.18 -5.79
N TYR A 58 2.20 5.33 -6.39
CA TYR A 58 1.04 5.96 -5.76
C TYR A 58 -0.02 4.90 -5.46
N GLU A 59 -0.51 4.86 -4.22
CA GLU A 59 -1.66 4.05 -3.84
C GLU A 59 -2.82 4.97 -3.46
N TYR A 60 -3.97 4.80 -4.12
CA TYR A 60 -5.20 5.51 -3.78
C TYR A 60 -6.16 4.58 -3.05
N THR A 61 -6.36 4.80 -1.76
CA THR A 61 -7.41 4.11 -1.00
C THR A 61 -8.72 4.89 -1.14
N THR A 62 -9.69 4.34 -1.88
CA THR A 62 -11.05 4.91 -1.89
C THR A 62 -11.92 4.18 -0.87
N LYS A 63 -12.68 4.93 -0.08
CA LYS A 63 -13.78 4.36 0.70
C LYS A 63 -14.88 3.96 -0.29
N GLY A 64 -15.41 2.74 -0.18
CA GLY A 64 -16.47 2.27 -1.07
C GLY A 64 -17.62 3.28 -1.15
N LEU A 65 -17.89 3.77 -2.36
CA LEU A 65 -18.95 4.74 -2.65
C LEU A 65 -20.17 4.05 -3.25
N CYS A 66 -21.35 4.52 -2.86
CA CYS A 66 -22.63 3.98 -3.31
C CYS A 66 -22.80 4.18 -4.81
N LYS A 67 -23.05 3.10 -5.56
CA LYS A 67 -23.24 3.13 -7.03
C LYS A 67 -24.30 4.14 -7.47
N GLU A 68 -25.39 4.28 -6.69
CA GLU A 68 -26.52 5.13 -7.06
C GLU A 68 -26.38 6.59 -6.59
N ASN A 69 -25.80 6.84 -5.41
CA ASN A 69 -25.81 8.18 -4.80
C ASN A 69 -24.43 8.84 -4.66
N LYS A 70 -23.34 8.15 -5.05
CA LYS A 70 -21.94 8.62 -4.91
C LYS A 70 -21.56 9.08 -3.50
N THR A 71 -22.33 8.71 -2.48
CA THR A 71 -22.04 8.95 -1.07
C THR A 71 -21.26 7.78 -0.47
N GLU A 72 -20.53 8.00 0.62
CA GLU A 72 -19.90 6.93 1.40
C GLU A 72 -20.95 5.87 1.79
N HIS A 73 -20.65 4.58 1.57
CA HIS A 73 -21.53 3.52 2.06
C HIS A 73 -21.58 3.56 3.59
N LYS A 74 -22.80 3.55 4.13
CA LYS A 74 -23.04 3.20 5.54
C LYS A 74 -23.51 1.76 5.58
N TRP A 75 -22.86 0.95 6.41
CA TRP A 75 -23.11 -0.48 6.50
C TRP A 75 -23.73 -0.84 7.86
N ASP A 76 -24.75 -1.69 7.83
CA ASP A 76 -25.28 -2.37 9.01
C ASP A 76 -24.83 -3.83 8.96
N TYR A 77 -24.21 -4.31 10.03
CA TYR A 77 -23.60 -5.64 10.08
C TYR A 77 -24.53 -6.62 10.78
N PHE A 78 -24.69 -7.79 10.19
CA PHE A 78 -25.49 -8.88 10.76
C PHE A 78 -24.73 -10.20 10.70
N SER A 79 -25.07 -11.11 11.62
CA SER A 79 -24.60 -12.49 11.57
C SER A 79 -25.79 -13.42 11.39
N HIS A 80 -25.66 -14.40 10.51
CA HIS A 80 -26.62 -15.47 10.35
C HIS A 80 -25.91 -16.82 10.37
N THR A 81 -26.66 -17.89 10.58
CA THR A 81 -26.15 -19.26 10.48
C THR A 81 -26.63 -19.83 9.16
N ARG A 82 -25.72 -20.41 8.38
CA ARG A 82 -26.07 -21.13 7.16
C ARG A 82 -26.89 -22.37 7.51
N GLU A 83 -28.01 -22.54 6.83
CA GLU A 83 -28.91 -23.69 7.03
C GLU A 83 -28.28 -25.00 6.55
N ASP A 84 -27.39 -24.94 5.55
CA ASP A 84 -26.78 -26.10 4.91
C ASP A 84 -25.78 -26.83 5.81
N ASN A 85 -24.97 -26.09 6.57
CA ASN A 85 -23.83 -26.64 7.30
C ASN A 85 -23.69 -26.11 8.74
N GLY A 86 -24.60 -25.22 9.18
CA GLY A 86 -24.56 -24.63 10.51
C GLY A 86 -23.41 -23.64 10.73
N GLU A 87 -22.70 -23.24 9.68
CA GLU A 87 -21.60 -22.28 9.79
C GLU A 87 -22.14 -20.87 10.08
N ARG A 88 -21.51 -20.18 11.03
CA ARG A 88 -21.82 -18.77 11.32
C ARG A 88 -21.18 -17.89 10.25
N CYS A 89 -22.02 -17.19 9.49
CA CYS A 89 -21.61 -16.26 8.45
C CYS A 89 -21.93 -14.81 8.85
N PHE A 90 -21.11 -13.90 8.37
CA PHE A 90 -21.30 -12.47 8.53
C PHE A 90 -21.75 -11.86 7.21
N GLY A 91 -22.69 -10.93 7.30
CA GLY A 91 -23.14 -10.13 6.17
C GLY A 91 -23.20 -8.66 6.57
N ARG A 92 -23.22 -7.79 5.57
CA ARG A 92 -23.50 -6.39 5.75
C ARG A 92 -24.55 -5.93 4.75
N LYS A 93 -25.39 -4.99 5.17
CA LYS A 93 -26.37 -4.33 4.32
C LYS A 93 -26.03 -2.86 4.20
N CYS A 94 -26.02 -2.32 2.98
CA CYS A 94 -25.88 -0.89 2.79
C CYS A 94 -27.17 -0.18 3.22
N LEU A 95 -27.07 0.75 4.16
CA LEU A 95 -28.19 1.59 4.59
C LEU A 95 -28.54 2.68 3.58
N VAL A 96 -27.68 2.91 2.58
CA VAL A 96 -27.86 3.95 1.56
C VAL A 96 -28.56 3.40 0.31
N CYS A 97 -28.11 2.26 -0.24
CA CYS A 97 -28.74 1.63 -1.42
C CYS A 97 -29.51 0.34 -1.12
N GLY A 98 -29.42 -0.21 0.10
CA GLY A 98 -30.14 -1.43 0.47
C GLY A 98 -29.50 -2.75 -0.02
N GLU A 99 -28.39 -2.70 -0.76
CA GLU A 99 -27.66 -3.88 -1.25
C GLU A 99 -27.08 -4.72 -0.10
N TYR A 100 -27.03 -6.04 -0.28
CA TYR A 100 -26.51 -7.00 0.69
C TYR A 100 -25.20 -7.62 0.20
N GLU A 101 -24.24 -7.76 1.10
CA GLU A 101 -23.02 -8.52 0.89
C GLU A 101 -22.91 -9.62 1.96
N PHE A 102 -22.70 -10.85 1.51
CA PHE A 102 -22.55 -12.02 2.37
C PHE A 102 -21.09 -12.48 2.38
N ASN A 103 -20.66 -13.08 3.49
CA ASN A 103 -19.29 -13.56 3.70
C ASN A 103 -18.26 -12.43 3.78
N VAL A 104 -18.62 -11.33 4.44
CA VAL A 104 -17.66 -10.26 4.74
C VAL A 104 -16.80 -10.61 5.94
N GLU A 105 -15.53 -10.21 5.90
CA GLU A 105 -14.59 -10.40 7.00
C GLU A 105 -15.06 -9.62 8.25
N LYS A 106 -14.77 -10.17 9.43
CA LYS A 106 -15.16 -9.60 10.72
C LYS A 106 -14.57 -8.18 10.85
N PRO A 107 -15.38 -7.12 11.03
CA PRO A 107 -14.83 -5.82 11.35
C PRO A 107 -14.14 -5.90 12.72
N ASP A 108 -12.86 -5.55 12.76
CA ASP A 108 -12.09 -5.49 14.01
C ASP A 108 -12.58 -4.28 14.82
N GLY A 109 -13.36 -4.52 15.87
CA GLY A 109 -13.64 -3.50 16.89
C GLY A 109 -15.05 -2.95 17.04
N GLU A 110 -16.10 -3.48 16.41
CA GLU A 110 -17.49 -3.06 16.71
C GLU A 110 -18.33 -4.18 17.34
N GLU A 111 -18.96 -3.86 18.48
CA GLU A 111 -19.87 -4.74 19.21
C GLU A 111 -21.06 -5.08 18.31
N LEU A 112 -21.10 -6.32 17.81
CA LEU A 112 -22.24 -6.89 17.10
C LEU A 112 -23.47 -6.81 18.02
N LYS A 113 -24.44 -5.95 17.66
CA LYS A 113 -25.71 -5.88 18.38
C LYS A 113 -26.42 -7.22 18.25
N LYS A 114 -26.68 -7.80 19.41
CA LYS A 114 -27.28 -9.13 19.62
C LYS A 114 -28.77 -9.13 19.30
#